data_AF-A0A9P6DM50-F1
#
_entry.id   AF-A0A9P6DM50-F1
#
_cell.length_a   1.000
_cell.length_b   1.000
_cell.length_c   1.000
_cell.angle_alpha   90.00
_cell.angle_beta   90.00
_cell.angle_gamma   90.00
#
_symmetry.space_group_name_H-M   'P 1'
#
loop_
_entity.id
_entity.type
_entity.pdbx_description
1 polymer ?
#
loop_
_entity_poly.entity_id
_entity_poly.type
_entity_poly.pdbx_seq_one_letter_code
_entity_poly.pdbx_strand_id
1 'polypeptide(L)'
;MLIRPEKYIQYAKARSAPQLTKGAADWIIWVYTSFCNDEAKGNQKKTSPLTARTLETLIRLSTAHAKAHLSSKVEEKDARIAEETMRFALFKDVPKPERRKLNHGVVGDAAESDTDSDRDTEPAVPDLLRKHPSKLMLALFRNRLARLLRTQFGEEAIPMAVLLPAINEGMSTGTLFGTAEAQVCALLMTEDNEIMLSDDAVYKI
;
A
#
# COMPACT_ATOMS: atom_id res chain seq x y z
N MET A 1 -36.34 -5.90 13.87
CA MET A 1 -36.05 -5.18 15.13
C MET A 1 -34.69 -4.51 14.98
N LEU A 2 -34.64 -3.24 14.57
CA LEU A 2 -33.38 -2.49 14.38
C LEU A 2 -32.92 -1.94 15.72
N ILE A 3 -31.77 -2.41 16.22
CA ILE A 3 -31.13 -1.86 17.42
C ILE A 3 -30.54 -0.50 17.03
N ARG A 4 -30.94 0.57 17.73
CA ARG A 4 -30.37 1.91 17.50
C ARG A 4 -28.86 1.91 17.80
N PRO A 5 -28.01 2.55 16.98
CA PRO A 5 -26.56 2.57 17.17
C PRO A 5 -26.11 3.01 18.57
N GLU A 6 -26.82 3.97 19.16
CA GLU A 6 -26.56 4.49 20.51
C GLU A 6 -26.66 3.39 21.59
N LYS A 7 -27.66 2.52 21.48
CA LYS A 7 -27.85 1.39 22.41
C LYS A 7 -26.74 0.37 22.26
N TYR A 8 -26.26 0.14 21.03
CA TYR A 8 -25.14 -0.77 20.77
C TYR A 8 -23.83 -0.24 21.36
N ILE A 9 -23.52 1.04 21.16
CA ILE A 9 -22.32 1.67 21.70
C ILE A 9 -22.31 1.64 23.23
N GLN A 10 -23.44 1.96 23.87
CA GLN A 10 -23.58 1.87 25.33
C GLN A 10 -23.36 0.43 25.82
N TYR A 11 -23.98 -0.55 25.15
CA TYR A 11 -23.83 -1.96 25.47
C TYR A 11 -22.36 -2.41 25.40
N ALA A 12 -21.67 -2.07 24.31
CA ALA A 12 -20.25 -2.38 24.13
C ALA A 12 -19.40 -1.75 25.24
N LYS A 13 -19.59 -0.46 25.54
CA LYS A 13 -18.85 0.25 26.60
C LYS A 13 -19.00 -0.37 27.98
N ALA A 14 -20.20 -0.86 28.31
CA ALA A 14 -20.51 -1.38 29.64
C ALA A 14 -20.02 -2.81 29.90
N ARG A 15 -19.95 -3.66 28.85
CA ARG A 15 -19.66 -5.10 29.02
C ARG A 15 -18.33 -5.56 28.44
N SER A 16 -17.77 -4.86 27.47
CA SER A 16 -16.52 -5.28 26.84
C SER A 16 -15.32 -4.56 27.48
N ALA A 17 -14.55 -5.31 28.27
CA ALA A 17 -13.24 -4.90 28.79
C ALA A 17 -12.15 -5.83 28.22
N PRO A 18 -11.89 -5.76 26.90
CA PRO A 18 -11.00 -6.70 26.25
C PRO A 18 -9.57 -6.60 26.79
N GLN A 19 -8.96 -7.75 26.99
CA GLN A 19 -7.58 -7.85 27.47
C GLN A 19 -6.61 -7.96 26.30
N LEU A 20 -5.49 -7.24 26.37
CA LEU A 20 -4.48 -7.27 25.32
C LEU A 20 -3.80 -8.65 25.28
N THR A 21 -3.85 -9.32 24.13
CA THR A 21 -3.10 -10.57 23.94
C THR A 21 -1.65 -10.29 23.59
N LYS A 22 -0.77 -11.26 23.87
CA LYS A 22 0.66 -11.15 23.53
C LYS A 22 0.87 -10.91 22.03
N GLY A 23 0.16 -11.65 21.16
CA GLY A 23 0.28 -11.49 19.70
C GLY A 23 -0.10 -10.09 19.22
N ALA A 24 -1.16 -9.50 19.79
CA ALA A 24 -1.54 -8.13 19.49
C ALA A 24 -0.50 -7.11 20.01
N ALA A 25 0.04 -7.33 21.22
CA ALA A 25 1.08 -6.47 21.79
C ALA A 25 2.35 -6.47 20.94
N ASP A 26 2.81 -7.66 20.53
CA ASP A 26 3.99 -7.83 19.68
C ASP A 26 3.80 -7.12 18.33
N TRP A 27 2.61 -7.22 17.72
CA TRP A 27 2.28 -6.49 16.49
C TRP A 27 2.30 -4.97 16.68
N ILE A 28 1.67 -4.46 17.75
CA ILE A 28 1.63 -3.02 18.03
C ILE A 28 3.03 -2.44 18.21
N ILE A 29 3.91 -3.15 18.93
CA ILE A 29 5.31 -2.76 19.12
C ILE A 29 6.04 -2.72 17.77
N TRP A 30 5.87 -3.78 16.96
CA TRP A 30 6.45 -3.84 15.62
C TRP A 30 6.01 -2.66 14.75
N VAL A 31 4.70 -2.35 14.69
CA VAL A 31 4.16 -1.21 13.93
C VAL A 31 4.73 0.11 14.42
N TYR A 32 4.78 0.33 15.73
CA TYR A 32 5.37 1.55 16.30
C TYR A 32 6.83 1.71 15.88
N THR A 33 7.64 0.66 16.00
CA THR A 33 9.04 0.71 15.56
C THR A 33 9.18 0.92 14.05
N SER A 34 8.28 0.36 13.25
CA SER A 34 8.23 0.62 11.80
C SER A 34 8.01 2.11 11.52
N PHE A 35 7.05 2.75 12.18
CA PHE A 35 6.79 4.18 11.99
C PHE A 35 7.98 5.07 12.41
N CYS A 36 8.72 4.68 13.45
CA CYS A 36 9.96 5.36 13.84
C CYS A 36 11.04 5.21 12.76
N ASN A 37 11.22 4.01 12.22
CA ASN A 37 12.23 3.75 11.20
C ASN A 37 11.90 4.48 9.89
N ASP A 38 10.62 4.55 9.53
CA ASP A 38 10.19 5.29 8.35
C ASP A 38 10.30 6.81 8.54
N GLU A 39 10.26 7.30 9.79
CA GLU A 39 10.64 8.69 10.11
C GLU A 39 12.10 8.97 9.78
N ALA A 40 12.99 8.09 10.23
CA ALA A 40 14.43 8.26 10.06
C ALA A 40 14.85 8.28 8.58
N LYS A 41 14.06 7.64 7.70
CA LYS A 41 14.32 7.61 6.25
C LYS A 41 13.93 8.91 5.53
N GLY A 42 13.21 9.83 6.17
CA GLY A 42 12.85 11.14 5.59
C GLY A 42 11.96 11.12 4.34
N ASN A 43 11.52 9.94 3.91
CA ASN A 43 10.95 9.74 2.57
C ASN A 43 9.44 10.02 2.47
N GLN A 44 8.78 10.40 3.58
CA GLN A 44 7.33 10.65 3.57
C GLN A 44 6.94 11.95 4.28
N LYS A 45 6.09 12.75 3.62
CA LYS A 45 5.47 13.96 4.18
C LYS A 45 4.46 13.55 5.24
N LYS A 46 4.85 13.63 6.52
CA LYS A 46 3.97 13.34 7.67
C LYS A 46 3.08 14.53 7.99
N THR A 47 1.89 14.25 8.51
CA THR A 47 0.98 15.27 9.04
C THR A 47 1.23 15.59 10.52
N SER A 48 1.99 14.76 11.25
CA SER A 48 2.25 14.94 12.70
C SER A 48 3.51 14.19 13.18
N PRO A 49 4.19 14.68 14.24
CA PRO A 49 5.37 14.05 14.82
C PRO A 49 5.06 12.73 15.55
N LEU A 50 5.99 11.78 15.52
CA LEU A 50 5.84 10.49 16.21
C LEU A 50 6.42 10.57 17.63
N THR A 51 5.67 10.10 18.63
CA THR A 51 6.09 10.11 20.04
C THR A 51 5.60 8.86 20.76
N ALA A 52 5.99 8.67 22.02
CA ALA A 52 5.44 7.61 22.87
C ALA A 52 3.90 7.60 22.95
N ARG A 53 3.25 8.77 22.76
CA ARG A 53 1.79 8.88 22.67
C ARG A 53 1.21 8.04 21.53
N THR A 54 1.95 7.85 20.44
CA THR A 54 1.51 7.04 19.30
C THR A 54 1.30 5.58 19.70
N LEU A 55 2.15 5.03 20.56
CA LEU A 55 2.00 3.68 21.09
C LEU A 55 0.70 3.55 21.90
N GLU A 56 0.42 4.51 22.77
CA GLU A 56 -0.85 4.55 23.51
C GLU A 56 -2.06 4.65 22.58
N THR A 57 -1.96 5.45 21.52
CA THR A 57 -3.02 5.57 20.51
C THR A 57 -3.28 4.25 19.80
N LEU A 58 -2.23 3.52 19.39
CA LEU A 58 -2.36 2.20 18.76
C LEU A 58 -3.06 1.20 19.70
N ILE A 59 -2.72 1.20 20.98
CA ILE A 59 -3.38 0.35 21.99
C ILE A 59 -4.85 0.75 22.13
N ARG A 60 -5.15 2.05 22.22
CA ARG A 60 -6.53 2.56 22.35
C ARG A 60 -7.39 2.22 21.13
N LEU A 61 -6.86 2.38 19.92
CA LEU A 61 -7.57 2.04 18.66
C LEU A 61 -7.85 0.53 18.57
N SER A 62 -6.83 -0.30 18.83
CA SER A 62 -6.98 -1.77 18.82
C SER A 62 -8.02 -2.22 19.86
N THR A 63 -7.97 -1.64 21.05
CA THR A 63 -8.96 -1.90 22.12
C THR A 63 -10.36 -1.42 21.73
N ALA A 64 -10.48 -0.26 21.07
CA ALA A 64 -11.76 0.25 20.62
C ALA A 64 -12.38 -0.64 19.54
N HIS A 65 -11.58 -1.15 18.60
CA HIS A 65 -12.01 -2.13 17.60
C HIS A 65 -12.49 -3.43 18.26
N ALA A 66 -11.72 -3.94 19.24
CA ALA A 66 -12.11 -5.10 20.04
C ALA A 66 -13.42 -4.89 20.82
N LYS A 67 -13.71 -3.66 21.28
CA LYS A 67 -14.99 -3.31 21.90
C LYS A 67 -16.13 -3.24 20.87
N ALA A 68 -15.87 -2.70 19.69
CA ALA A 68 -16.88 -2.49 18.64
C ALA A 68 -17.49 -3.80 18.15
N HIS A 69 -16.73 -4.89 18.10
CA HIS A 69 -17.24 -6.23 17.77
C HIS A 69 -17.48 -7.13 19.00
N LEU A 70 -17.51 -6.56 20.21
CA LEU A 70 -17.80 -7.24 21.48
C LEU A 70 -16.85 -8.40 21.86
N SER A 71 -15.58 -8.31 21.47
CA SER A 71 -14.57 -9.30 21.87
C SER A 71 -14.13 -9.06 23.31
N SER A 72 -13.77 -10.15 23.99
CA SER A 72 -13.15 -10.14 25.32
C SER A 72 -11.62 -10.08 25.27
N LYS A 73 -11.04 -10.15 24.08
CA LYS A 73 -9.59 -10.13 23.85
C LYS A 73 -9.26 -9.23 22.67
N VAL A 74 -8.19 -8.45 22.79
CA VAL A 74 -7.62 -7.72 21.66
C VAL A 74 -6.70 -8.69 20.92
N GLU A 75 -7.09 -9.02 19.70
CA GLU A 75 -6.37 -9.94 18.82
C GLU A 75 -5.53 -9.17 17.81
N GLU A 76 -4.61 -9.86 17.13
CA GLU A 76 -3.74 -9.27 16.12
C GLU A 76 -4.52 -8.59 14.98
N LYS A 77 -5.69 -9.13 14.63
CA LYS A 77 -6.59 -8.52 13.63
C LYS A 77 -7.00 -7.09 14.02
N ASP A 78 -7.21 -6.83 15.32
CA ASP A 78 -7.60 -5.51 15.83
C ASP A 78 -6.42 -4.54 15.74
N ALA A 79 -5.20 -5.04 15.98
CA ALA A 79 -3.96 -4.28 15.84
C ALA A 79 -3.67 -3.89 14.39
N ARG A 80 -3.98 -4.77 13.42
CA ARG A 80 -3.85 -4.45 11.98
C ARG A 80 -4.81 -3.36 11.53
N ILE A 81 -6.05 -3.36 12.02
CA ILE A 81 -7.00 -2.27 11.72
C ILE A 81 -6.53 -0.94 12.33
N ALA A 82 -5.96 -0.97 13.53
CA ALA A 82 -5.38 0.21 14.15
C ALA A 82 -4.17 0.74 13.35
N GLU A 83 -3.32 -0.15 12.83
CA GLU A 83 -2.20 0.19 11.94
C GLU A 83 -2.70 0.88 10.66
N GLU A 84 -3.66 0.29 9.96
CA GLU A 84 -4.27 0.84 8.75
C GLU A 84 -4.83 2.25 8.99
N THR A 85 -5.58 2.42 10.09
CA THR A 85 -6.13 3.72 10.49
C THR A 85 -5.03 4.75 10.73
N MET A 86 -3.95 4.36 11.42
CA MET A 86 -2.81 5.24 11.71
C MET A 86 -2.00 5.58 10.46
N ARG A 87 -1.80 4.62 9.54
CA ARG A 87 -1.11 4.86 8.26
C ARG A 87 -1.86 5.87 7.42
N PHE A 88 -3.17 5.72 7.33
CA PHE A 88 -4.03 6.69 6.65
C PHE A 88 -3.92 8.09 7.30
N ALA A 89 -4.00 8.18 8.63
CA ALA A 89 -3.96 9.46 9.32
C ALA A 89 -2.59 10.19 9.21
N LEU A 90 -1.48 9.45 9.30
CA LEU A 90 -0.14 10.02 9.31
C LEU A 90 0.41 10.31 7.91
N PHE A 91 0.10 9.44 6.94
CA PHE A 91 0.74 9.42 5.63
C PHE A 91 -0.23 9.57 4.46
N LYS A 92 -1.55 9.57 4.71
CA LYS A 92 -2.59 9.51 3.67
C LYS A 92 -2.44 8.28 2.76
N ASP A 93 -1.74 7.25 3.27
CA ASP A 93 -1.53 6.00 2.58
C ASP A 93 -2.81 5.16 2.72
N VAL A 94 -3.48 4.90 1.60
CA VAL A 94 -4.67 4.06 1.55
C VAL A 94 -4.21 2.64 1.22
N PRO A 95 -4.22 1.70 2.19
CA PRO A 95 -3.86 0.33 1.89
C PRO A 95 -4.84 -0.22 0.86
N LYS A 96 -4.30 -0.74 -0.25
CA LYS A 96 -5.10 -1.36 -1.30
C LYS A 96 -5.73 -2.63 -0.72
N PRO A 97 -7.06 -2.82 -0.82
CA PRO A 97 -7.69 -4.03 -0.29
C PRO A 97 -7.08 -5.25 -0.95
N GLU A 98 -6.56 -6.17 -0.14
CA GLU A 98 -5.99 -7.42 -0.63
C GLU A 98 -7.13 -8.24 -1.25
N ARG A 99 -7.25 -8.18 -2.58
CA ARG A 99 -8.29 -8.93 -3.32
C ARG A 99 -8.02 -10.42 -3.10
N ARG A 100 -8.69 -11.01 -2.11
CA ARG A 100 -8.81 -12.47 -2.00
C ARG A 100 -9.35 -12.95 -3.35
N LYS A 101 -8.52 -13.68 -4.09
CA LYS A 101 -8.95 -14.45 -5.26
C LYS A 101 -9.92 -15.51 -4.76
N LEU A 102 -11.19 -15.13 -4.62
CA LEU A 102 -12.27 -16.10 -4.48
C LEU A 102 -12.39 -16.76 -5.84
N ASN A 103 -11.99 -18.03 -5.92
CA ASN A 103 -12.34 -18.90 -7.02
C ASN A 103 -13.86 -19.06 -6.99
N HIS A 104 -14.58 -18.18 -7.69
CA HIS A 104 -16.03 -18.25 -7.80
C HIS A 104 -16.37 -19.22 -8.92
N GLY A 105 -16.73 -20.44 -8.52
CA GLY A 105 -17.44 -21.39 -9.38
C GLY A 105 -18.80 -20.84 -9.76
N VAL A 106 -19.16 -21.12 -11.02
CA VAL A 106 -20.39 -20.83 -11.75
C VAL A 106 -21.69 -20.90 -10.91
N VAL A 107 -22.60 -19.93 -11.09
CA VAL A 107 -24.03 -20.06 -11.51
C VAL A 107 -24.81 -18.78 -11.18
N GLY A 108 -25.56 -18.24 -12.17
CA GLY A 108 -26.93 -17.72 -11.95
C GLY A 108 -27.18 -16.19 -11.93
N ASP A 109 -27.41 -15.65 -13.12
CA ASP A 109 -28.40 -14.65 -13.57
C ASP A 109 -29.09 -13.61 -12.65
N ALA A 110 -29.27 -12.42 -13.26
CA ALA A 110 -30.24 -11.33 -13.04
C ALA A 110 -30.25 -10.51 -11.73
N ALA A 111 -29.89 -9.22 -11.83
CA ALA A 111 -30.82 -8.08 -11.78
C ALA A 111 -30.10 -6.75 -11.44
N GLU A 112 -30.45 -5.71 -12.21
CA GLU A 112 -29.98 -4.31 -12.16
C GLU A 112 -30.43 -3.55 -10.89
N SER A 113 -29.65 -2.52 -10.51
CA SER A 113 -30.20 -1.22 -10.11
C SER A 113 -29.15 -0.12 -10.23
N ASP A 114 -29.34 0.75 -11.23
CA ASP A 114 -28.78 2.11 -11.37
C ASP A 114 -28.99 2.96 -10.09
N THR A 115 -28.12 3.92 -9.77
CA THR A 115 -28.25 5.35 -10.13
C THR A 115 -27.25 6.23 -9.34
N ASP A 116 -26.38 6.92 -10.10
CA ASP A 116 -25.75 8.26 -10.00
C ASP A 116 -25.21 8.95 -8.72
N SER A 117 -24.20 9.80 -9.01
CA SER A 117 -23.61 10.97 -8.30
C SER A 117 -22.29 10.65 -7.57
N ASP A 118 -21.10 11.18 -7.90
CA ASP A 118 -20.72 12.39 -8.62
C ASP A 118 -19.44 12.17 -9.44
N ARG A 119 -19.42 12.73 -10.66
CA ARG A 119 -18.27 12.75 -11.56
C ARG A 119 -17.36 13.93 -11.21
N ASP A 120 -16.32 13.68 -10.44
CA ASP A 120 -15.08 14.44 -10.59
C ASP A 120 -14.26 13.81 -11.71
N THR A 121 -14.03 14.62 -12.75
CA THR A 121 -13.24 14.26 -13.92
C THR A 121 -11.77 14.14 -13.49
N GLU A 122 -11.35 12.95 -13.07
CA GLU A 122 -9.93 12.61 -13.10
C GLU A 122 -9.52 12.37 -14.56
N PRO A 123 -8.38 12.93 -15.02
CA PRO A 123 -7.87 12.65 -16.35
C PRO A 123 -7.70 11.13 -16.47
N ALA A 124 -8.22 10.55 -17.56
CA ALA A 124 -8.15 9.12 -17.81
C ALA A 124 -6.69 8.65 -17.80
N VAL A 125 -6.23 8.18 -16.63
CA VAL A 125 -4.92 7.57 -16.49
C VAL A 125 -4.99 6.23 -17.25
N PRO A 126 -4.11 6.00 -18.24
CA PRO A 126 -4.17 4.80 -19.06
C PRO A 126 -4.21 3.54 -18.20
N ASP A 127 -5.07 2.59 -18.59
CA ASP A 127 -5.40 1.33 -17.90
C ASP A 127 -4.17 0.47 -17.52
N LEU A 128 -3.01 0.81 -18.09
CA LEU A 128 -1.67 0.27 -17.78
C LEU A 128 -1.24 0.47 -16.32
N LEU A 129 -1.74 1.49 -15.62
CA LEU A 129 -1.43 1.73 -14.20
C LEU A 129 -2.22 0.84 -13.22
N ARG A 130 -3.21 0.07 -13.71
CA ARG A 130 -3.99 -0.85 -12.85
C ARG A 130 -3.28 -2.17 -12.57
N LYS A 131 -2.31 -2.58 -13.42
CA LYS A 131 -1.43 -3.73 -13.17
C LYS A 131 -0.15 -3.26 -12.50
N HIS A 132 -0.14 -3.24 -11.16
CA HIS A 132 1.11 -3.04 -10.44
C HIS A 132 2.08 -4.21 -10.75
N PRO A 133 3.35 -3.92 -11.07
CA PRO A 133 4.36 -4.95 -11.23
C PRO A 133 4.52 -5.72 -9.92
N SER A 134 4.74 -7.03 -10.00
CA SER A 134 5.03 -7.83 -8.80
C SER A 134 6.30 -7.31 -8.12
N LYS A 135 6.41 -7.43 -6.79
CA LYS A 135 7.60 -6.99 -6.03
C LYS A 135 8.91 -7.58 -6.59
N LEU A 136 8.86 -8.83 -7.04
CA LEU A 136 10.01 -9.51 -7.66
C LEU A 136 10.39 -8.84 -8.99
N MET A 137 9.40 -8.52 -9.82
CA MET A 137 9.60 -7.90 -11.12
C MET A 137 10.19 -6.48 -11.00
N LEU A 138 9.67 -5.67 -10.07
CA LEU A 138 10.21 -4.34 -9.78
C LEU A 138 11.66 -4.42 -9.25
N ALA A 139 11.95 -5.36 -8.34
CA ALA A 139 13.31 -5.54 -7.81
C ALA A 139 14.32 -5.97 -8.89
N LEU A 140 13.91 -6.85 -9.80
CA LEU A 140 14.73 -7.26 -10.94
C LEU A 140 15.01 -6.10 -11.89
N PHE A 141 13.97 -5.35 -12.26
CA PHE A 141 14.09 -4.17 -13.12
C PHE A 141 15.04 -3.14 -12.50
N ARG A 142 14.82 -2.80 -11.23
CA ARG A 142 15.65 -1.88 -10.46
C ARG A 142 17.11 -2.30 -10.41
N ASN A 143 17.40 -3.57 -10.12
CA ASN A 143 18.79 -4.05 -10.04
C ASN A 143 19.51 -3.93 -11.39
N ARG A 144 18.82 -4.25 -12.48
CA ARG A 144 19.36 -4.18 -13.83
C ARG A 144 19.55 -2.72 -14.25
N LEU A 145 18.54 -1.88 -14.10
CA LEU A 145 18.61 -0.46 -14.41
C LEU A 145 19.73 0.24 -13.65
N ALA A 146 19.85 0.01 -12.34
CA ALA A 146 20.92 0.57 -11.53
C ALA A 146 22.32 0.10 -11.94
N ARG A 147 22.45 -1.06 -12.59
CA ARG A 147 23.73 -1.53 -13.16
C ARG A 147 24.04 -0.82 -14.47
N LEU A 148 23.05 -0.70 -15.35
CA LEU A 148 23.16 -0.02 -16.63
C LEU A 148 23.55 1.45 -16.44
N LEU A 149 22.85 2.17 -15.56
CA LEU A 149 23.13 3.56 -15.20
C LEU A 149 24.52 3.77 -14.56
N ARG A 150 25.18 2.71 -14.08
CA ARG A 150 26.54 2.77 -13.51
C ARG A 150 27.64 2.44 -14.52
N THR A 151 27.32 1.72 -15.59
CA THR A 151 28.34 1.06 -16.42
C THR A 151 28.25 1.40 -17.91
N GLN A 152 27.05 1.63 -18.43
CA GLN A 152 26.82 1.79 -19.87
C GLN A 152 26.31 3.18 -20.26
N PHE A 153 25.76 3.95 -19.31
CA PHE A 153 25.12 5.22 -19.63
C PHE A 153 25.61 6.34 -18.68
N GLY A 154 25.94 7.52 -19.25
CA GLY A 154 26.50 8.69 -18.56
C GLY A 154 25.46 9.56 -17.84
N GLU A 155 25.73 10.87 -17.70
CA GLU A 155 24.81 11.87 -17.09
C GLU A 155 23.67 12.35 -18.02
N GLU A 156 23.49 11.70 -19.17
CA GLU A 156 22.49 12.11 -20.16
C GLU A 156 21.20 11.28 -20.09
N ALA A 157 20.11 11.87 -20.56
CA ALA A 157 18.80 11.24 -20.65
C ALA A 157 18.82 10.00 -21.57
N ILE A 158 18.29 8.87 -21.09
CA ILE A 158 18.30 7.62 -21.85
C ILE A 158 16.86 7.29 -22.28
N PRO A 159 16.55 7.26 -23.58
CA PRO A 159 15.24 6.85 -24.07
C PRO A 159 14.91 5.40 -23.67
N MET A 160 13.66 5.15 -23.29
CA MET A 160 13.16 3.82 -22.91
C MET A 160 13.36 2.79 -24.03
N ALA A 161 13.29 3.22 -25.29
CA ALA A 161 13.54 2.37 -26.45
C ALA A 161 14.96 1.77 -26.49
N VAL A 162 15.95 2.47 -25.93
CA VAL A 162 17.33 2.00 -25.82
C VAL A 162 17.53 1.18 -24.55
N LEU A 163 16.85 1.60 -23.48
CA LEU A 163 16.98 1.01 -22.16
C LEU A 163 16.36 -0.40 -22.08
N LEU A 164 15.19 -0.58 -22.68
CA LEU A 164 14.42 -1.83 -22.58
C LEU A 164 15.17 -3.05 -23.15
N PRO A 165 15.77 -3.01 -24.34
CA PRO A 165 16.59 -4.11 -24.85
C PRO A 165 17.77 -4.44 -23.92
N ALA A 166 18.44 -3.42 -23.37
CA ALA A 166 19.57 -3.60 -22.47
C ALA A 166 19.15 -4.22 -21.11
N ILE A 167 17.97 -3.87 -20.60
CA ILE A 167 17.41 -4.51 -19.40
C ILE A 167 17.08 -5.97 -19.66
N ASN A 168 16.57 -6.27 -20.86
CA ASN A 168 16.21 -7.61 -21.29
C ASN A 168 17.41 -8.50 -21.67
N GLU A 169 18.62 -7.94 -21.71
CA GLU A 169 19.83 -8.66 -22.09
C GLU A 169 20.13 -9.83 -21.13
N GLY A 170 20.20 -11.04 -21.69
CA GLY A 170 20.51 -12.27 -20.96
C GLY A 170 19.37 -12.80 -20.08
N MET A 171 18.13 -12.35 -20.29
CA MET A 171 16.95 -12.88 -19.61
C MET A 171 16.30 -14.02 -20.39
N SER A 172 15.60 -14.92 -19.67
CA SER A 172 14.81 -15.96 -20.32
C SER A 172 13.54 -15.35 -20.92
N THR A 173 13.01 -15.98 -21.98
CA THR A 173 11.82 -15.48 -22.70
C THR A 173 10.58 -15.30 -21.81
N GLY A 174 10.49 -16.01 -20.69
CA GLY A 174 9.40 -15.89 -19.71
C GLY A 174 9.54 -14.74 -18.71
N THR A 175 10.66 -14.02 -18.70
CA THR A 175 10.93 -12.93 -17.75
C THR A 175 11.29 -11.61 -18.43
N LEU A 176 11.09 -11.52 -19.76
CA LEU A 176 11.32 -10.30 -20.52
C LEU A 176 10.29 -9.23 -20.13
N PHE A 177 10.76 -7.99 -19.98
CA PHE A 177 9.87 -6.84 -19.79
C PHE A 177 9.31 -6.38 -21.12
N GLY A 178 8.00 -6.13 -21.17
CA GLY A 178 7.38 -5.34 -22.23
C GLY A 178 7.54 -3.83 -22.00
N THR A 179 7.30 -3.02 -23.04
CA THR A 179 7.40 -1.55 -22.97
C THR A 179 6.51 -0.96 -21.87
N ALA A 180 5.26 -1.43 -21.79
CA ALA A 180 4.32 -0.96 -20.77
C ALA A 180 4.76 -1.33 -19.34
N GLU A 181 5.31 -2.54 -19.15
CA GLU A 181 5.79 -2.99 -17.84
C GLU A 181 7.03 -2.22 -17.39
N ALA A 182 7.94 -1.95 -18.34
CA ALA A 182 9.14 -1.16 -18.09
C ALA A 182 8.81 0.31 -17.76
N GLN A 183 7.86 0.91 -18.46
CA GLN A 183 7.37 2.26 -18.16
C GLN A 183 6.77 2.34 -16.75
N VAL A 184 5.92 1.37 -16.37
CA VAL A 184 5.34 1.34 -15.02
C VAL A 184 6.42 1.14 -13.96
N CYS A 185 7.38 0.25 -14.17
CA CYS A 185 8.52 0.07 -13.26
C CYS A 185 9.35 1.36 -13.12
N ALA A 186 9.63 2.06 -14.22
CA ALA A 186 10.38 3.30 -14.21
C ALA A 186 9.61 4.43 -13.50
N LEU A 187 8.30 4.54 -13.72
CA LEU A 187 7.44 5.51 -13.04
C LEU A 187 7.46 5.30 -11.52
N LEU A 188 7.33 4.05 -11.06
CA LEU A 188 7.41 3.72 -9.64
C LEU A 188 8.78 4.06 -9.04
N MET A 189 9.86 3.80 -9.79
CA MET A 189 11.20 4.21 -9.37
C MET A 189 11.36 5.75 -9.33
N THR A 190 10.57 6.51 -10.10
CA THR A 190 10.49 7.97 -10.00
C THR A 190 9.73 8.44 -8.78
N GLU A 191 8.63 7.78 -8.41
CA GLU A 191 7.93 8.06 -7.15
C GLU A 191 8.85 7.83 -5.93
N ASP A 192 9.76 6.85 -6.03
CA ASP A 192 10.77 6.54 -5.02
C ASP A 192 12.03 7.43 -5.07
N ASN A 193 12.06 8.46 -5.94
CA ASN A 193 13.20 9.36 -6.17
C ASN A 193 14.52 8.63 -6.55
N GLU A 194 14.43 7.47 -7.19
CA GLU A 194 15.62 6.70 -7.61
C GLU A 194 16.11 7.11 -8.99
N ILE A 195 15.19 7.57 -9.84
CA ILE A 195 15.40 8.07 -11.21
C ILE A 195 14.31 9.10 -11.53
N MET A 196 14.48 9.94 -12.55
CA MET A 196 13.40 10.78 -13.07
C MET A 196 12.96 10.27 -14.44
N LEU A 197 11.65 10.14 -14.67
CA LEU A 197 11.07 9.76 -15.96
C LEU A 197 10.37 10.98 -16.57
N SER A 198 10.78 11.38 -17.78
CA SER A 198 10.14 12.45 -18.56
C SER A 198 10.15 12.10 -20.05
N ASP A 199 9.04 12.29 -20.75
CA ASP A 199 8.92 12.08 -22.21
C ASP A 199 9.53 10.75 -22.71
N ASP A 200 9.21 9.64 -22.03
CA ASP A 200 9.76 8.30 -22.31
C ASP A 200 11.29 8.17 -22.19
N ALA A 201 11.95 9.13 -21.53
CA ALA A 201 13.36 9.08 -21.20
C ALA A 201 13.59 9.01 -19.69
N VAL A 202 14.58 8.20 -19.30
CA VAL A 202 15.02 8.04 -17.92
C VAL A 202 16.25 8.91 -17.67
N TYR A 203 16.20 9.67 -16.59
CA TYR A 203 17.24 10.58 -16.12
C TYR A 203 17.74 10.08 -14.77
N LYS A 204 19.05 10.24 -14.55
CA LYS A 204 19.66 9.98 -13.26
C LYS A 204 19.44 11.18 -12.34
N ILE A 205 19.04 10.91 -11.10
CA ILE A 205 18.95 11.89 -10.00
C ILE A 205 20.29 11.91 -9.24
#